data_AF-A0A497FYL6-F1
#
_entry.id   AF-A0A497FYL6-F1
#
_cell.length_a   1.000
_cell.length_b   1.000
_cell.length_c   1.000
_cell.angle_alpha   90.00
_cell.angle_beta   90.00
_cell.angle_gamma   90.00
#
_symmetry.space_group_name_H-M   'P 1'
#
loop_
_entity.id
_entity.type
_entity.pdbx_description
1 polymer ?
#
loop_
_entity_poly.entity_id
_entity_poly.type
_entity_poly.pdbx_seq_one_letter_code
_entity_poly.pdbx_strand_id
1 'polypeptide(L)'
;MSRKAINITILLTVIILVSSFVKITTNTEFSSITYEYFVDNNGDATVKILIKIPLKEGASWIYVPNNISWSLKVIQGEIVKSTEVPTDYLFYNNYSYHFLGPLKLKIEYFFTYASLIGRDKALFFSPLVYFDGKLQCTVKVYLPPTAVLLETDPGIYLKESTSSHLIIQFSPIRGATRIKILYRTKETKLTEIRKNLGIYDGKQITVTILTHPRYKSIAQRIVETYKQAYPLLRKVFHVDLRNITIWFKVPTIAEIGVMGYVPLKAKKLGDIYLNILWIRTKRGFFEQIALHELTHHFLWRAGVNPYSLLWFHEGCADYFSVKICLENLKLNGAYSRHKLLLDIIEDYFRKYGKNIGFIQHWTVWSKPKNIQLYYAASYYIVLTLGIKYGNLTYYSRVFKKIREAGGVDSNNELIEFLSEAAESDLSEMFLEWGFYIIKSKASFSKVLKIIGVYDLISEVSNPFTDILVRRSQKEFSGGNIVQALYYTLLALIAEYPASIIISAIIIIVAITLTRKVGDEDASQESKGAENHRALHKIN
;
A
#
# COMPACT_ATOMS: atom_id res chain seq x y z
N MET A 1 -22.76 19.11 -87.77
CA MET A 1 -23.78 18.41 -86.94
C MET A 1 -25.03 19.28 -86.88
N SER A 2 -26.22 18.70 -87.10
CA SER A 2 -27.49 19.47 -87.05
C SER A 2 -27.80 19.90 -85.60
N ARG A 3 -28.51 21.02 -85.40
CA ARG A 3 -28.95 21.50 -84.08
C ARG A 3 -29.68 20.42 -83.25
N LYS A 4 -30.35 19.46 -83.90
CA LYS A 4 -30.97 18.31 -83.24
C LYS A 4 -29.95 17.35 -82.63
N ALA A 5 -28.82 17.12 -83.30
CA ALA A 5 -27.76 16.26 -82.77
C ALA A 5 -27.11 16.87 -81.51
N ILE A 6 -26.86 18.18 -81.51
CA ILE A 6 -26.27 18.89 -80.36
C ILE A 6 -27.22 18.84 -79.15
N ASN A 7 -28.52 19.05 -79.35
CA ASN A 7 -29.49 18.99 -78.26
C ASN A 7 -29.64 17.59 -77.66
N ILE A 8 -29.54 16.54 -78.48
CA ILE A 8 -29.55 15.15 -78.02
C ILE A 8 -28.27 14.82 -77.24
N THR A 9 -27.11 15.29 -77.71
CA THR A 9 -25.84 15.10 -76.99
C THR A 9 -25.86 15.81 -75.64
N ILE A 10 -26.36 17.05 -75.56
CA ILE A 10 -26.47 17.78 -74.28
C ILE A 10 -27.43 17.08 -73.33
N LEU A 11 -28.59 16.61 -73.81
CA LEU A 11 -29.56 15.89 -72.97
C LEU A 11 -28.98 14.57 -72.44
N LEU A 12 -28.28 13.80 -73.27
CA LEU A 12 -27.58 12.58 -72.84
C LEU A 12 -26.47 12.87 -71.84
N THR A 13 -25.72 13.97 -72.03
CA THR A 13 -24.65 14.37 -71.11
C THR A 13 -25.22 14.78 -69.75
N VAL A 14 -26.36 15.48 -69.72
CA VAL A 14 -27.07 15.85 -68.48
C VAL A 14 -27.65 14.62 -67.80
N ILE A 15 -28.22 13.66 -68.54
CA ILE A 15 -28.74 12.41 -67.95
C ILE A 15 -27.60 11.57 -67.36
N ILE A 16 -26.43 11.51 -68.02
CA ILE A 16 -25.24 10.81 -67.51
C ILE A 16 -24.64 11.54 -66.29
N LEU A 17 -24.66 12.87 -66.27
CA LEU A 17 -24.20 13.66 -65.10
C LEU A 17 -25.15 13.54 -63.90
N VAL A 18 -26.47 13.43 -64.13
CA VAL A 18 -27.46 13.25 -63.06
C VAL A 18 -27.47 11.80 -62.54
N SER A 19 -27.23 10.79 -63.39
CA SER A 19 -27.09 9.40 -62.94
C SER A 19 -25.78 9.13 -62.18
N SER A 20 -24.77 9.99 -62.35
CA SER A 20 -23.51 9.98 -61.59
C SER A 20 -23.65 10.53 -60.15
N PHE A 21 -24.80 11.13 -59.80
CA PHE A 21 -25.09 11.68 -58.47
C PHE A 21 -26.03 10.82 -57.63
N VAL A 22 -26.18 9.53 -57.95
CA VAL A 22 -26.64 8.57 -56.94
C VAL A 22 -25.52 8.45 -55.91
N LYS A 23 -25.66 9.16 -54.79
CA LYS A 23 -24.96 8.81 -53.56
C LYS A 23 -25.35 7.36 -53.25
N ILE A 24 -24.52 6.41 -53.69
CA ILE A 24 -24.51 5.08 -53.13
C ILE A 24 -23.97 5.28 -51.72
N THR A 25 -24.87 5.57 -50.78
CA THR A 25 -24.63 5.26 -49.37
C THR A 25 -24.55 3.74 -49.31
N THR A 26 -23.37 3.19 -49.58
CA THR A 26 -23.04 1.86 -49.08
C THR A 26 -23.12 1.99 -47.57
N ASN A 27 -24.24 1.59 -47.00
CA ASN A 27 -24.39 1.35 -45.58
C ASN A 27 -23.51 0.14 -45.28
N THR A 28 -22.18 0.32 -45.25
CA THR A 28 -21.24 -0.69 -44.79
C THR A 28 -21.56 -0.89 -43.33
N GLU A 29 -22.43 -1.87 -43.04
CA GLU A 29 -22.63 -2.32 -41.67
C GLU A 29 -21.25 -2.73 -41.14
N PHE A 30 -20.77 -2.01 -40.14
CA PHE A 30 -19.52 -2.35 -39.47
C PHE A 30 -19.79 -3.44 -38.45
N SER A 31 -18.84 -4.35 -38.27
CA SER A 31 -18.87 -5.29 -37.15
C SER A 31 -18.78 -4.52 -35.85
N SER A 32 -19.71 -4.75 -34.93
CA SER A 32 -19.86 -3.97 -33.71
C SER A 32 -20.07 -4.84 -32.48
N ILE A 33 -19.65 -4.33 -31.33
CA ILE A 33 -19.89 -4.92 -30.01
C ILE A 33 -20.39 -3.84 -29.04
N THR A 34 -21.49 -4.13 -28.34
CA THR A 34 -22.06 -3.24 -27.33
C THR A 34 -22.07 -3.92 -25.98
N TYR A 35 -21.42 -3.33 -24.98
CA TYR A 35 -21.55 -3.72 -23.58
C TYR A 35 -22.62 -2.84 -22.92
N GLU A 36 -23.62 -3.46 -22.32
CA GLU A 36 -24.68 -2.78 -21.59
C GLU A 36 -24.67 -3.24 -20.12
N TYR A 37 -24.57 -2.29 -19.21
CA TYR A 37 -24.57 -2.52 -17.77
C TYR A 37 -25.83 -1.91 -17.17
N PHE A 38 -26.79 -2.74 -16.77
CA PHE A 38 -28.02 -2.31 -16.13
C PHE A 38 -27.86 -2.36 -14.61
N VAL A 39 -27.52 -1.22 -14.00
CA VAL A 39 -27.22 -1.11 -12.57
C VAL A 39 -28.48 -0.81 -11.78
N ASP A 40 -28.80 -1.67 -10.81
CA ASP A 40 -29.96 -1.50 -9.94
C ASP A 40 -29.69 -0.54 -8.77
N ASN A 41 -30.72 -0.27 -7.97
CA ASN A 41 -30.61 0.61 -6.79
C ASN A 41 -29.74 0.02 -5.67
N ASN A 42 -29.56 -1.31 -5.65
CA ASN A 42 -28.67 -1.96 -4.70
C ASN A 42 -27.21 -1.88 -5.17
N GLY A 43 -26.95 -1.55 -6.44
CA GLY A 43 -25.62 -1.47 -7.05
C GLY A 43 -25.13 -2.80 -7.61
N ASP A 44 -26.02 -3.73 -7.91
CA ASP A 44 -25.75 -4.91 -8.74
C ASP A 44 -26.06 -4.61 -10.20
N ALA A 45 -25.50 -5.40 -11.13
CA ALA A 45 -25.75 -5.18 -12.55
C ALA A 45 -26.05 -6.45 -13.33
N THR A 46 -27.03 -6.36 -14.23
CA THR A 46 -27.15 -7.28 -15.35
C THR A 46 -26.27 -6.78 -16.49
N VAL A 47 -25.33 -7.62 -16.93
CA VAL A 47 -24.42 -7.32 -18.04
C VAL A 47 -24.92 -8.01 -19.29
N LYS A 48 -25.10 -7.24 -20.36
CA LYS A 48 -25.44 -7.76 -21.69
C LYS A 48 -24.36 -7.33 -22.67
N ILE A 49 -23.87 -8.27 -23.47
CA ILE A 49 -22.90 -8.01 -24.52
C ILE A 49 -23.55 -8.42 -25.84
N LEU A 50 -23.75 -7.45 -26.73
CA LEU A 50 -24.39 -7.64 -28.02
C LEU A 50 -23.33 -7.55 -29.10
N ILE A 51 -23.19 -8.58 -29.92
CA ILE A 51 -22.20 -8.62 -31.01
C ILE A 51 -22.97 -8.73 -32.32
N LYS A 52 -22.62 -7.91 -33.31
CA LYS A 52 -23.16 -7.95 -34.67
C LYS A 52 -21.99 -7.98 -35.65
N ILE A 53 -21.91 -9.01 -36.48
CA ILE A 53 -20.90 -9.18 -37.53
C ILE A 53 -21.63 -9.48 -38.84
N PRO A 54 -21.62 -8.57 -39.83
CA PRO A 54 -22.36 -8.76 -41.08
C PRO A 54 -21.65 -9.70 -42.08
N LEU A 55 -20.44 -10.16 -41.75
CA LEU A 55 -19.66 -11.08 -42.58
C LEU A 55 -20.34 -12.45 -42.69
N LYS A 56 -20.18 -13.12 -43.84
CA LYS A 56 -20.75 -14.45 -44.09
C LYS A 56 -19.98 -15.59 -43.42
N GLU A 57 -18.75 -15.36 -42.98
CA GLU A 57 -17.95 -16.29 -42.21
C GLU A 57 -16.79 -15.54 -41.55
N GLY A 58 -16.16 -16.17 -40.55
CA GLY A 58 -14.95 -15.66 -39.94
C GLY A 58 -14.70 -16.18 -38.53
N ALA A 59 -13.85 -15.46 -37.80
CA ALA A 59 -13.54 -15.74 -36.40
C ALA A 59 -13.43 -14.44 -35.62
N SER A 60 -13.77 -14.51 -34.33
CA SER A 60 -13.69 -13.40 -33.38
C SER A 60 -13.48 -13.94 -31.97
N TRP A 61 -13.21 -13.06 -31.02
CA TRP A 61 -12.93 -13.42 -29.64
C TRP A 61 -13.37 -12.32 -28.65
N ILE A 62 -13.61 -12.74 -27.41
CA ILE A 62 -14.03 -11.86 -26.32
C ILE A 62 -13.60 -12.42 -24.97
N TYR A 63 -13.30 -11.54 -24.03
CA TYR A 63 -13.02 -11.93 -22.65
C TYR A 63 -14.33 -12.06 -21.86
N VAL A 64 -14.50 -13.21 -21.22
CA VAL A 64 -15.68 -13.55 -20.41
C VAL A 64 -15.23 -13.88 -18.98
N PRO A 65 -16.06 -13.61 -17.95
CA PRO A 65 -15.70 -13.91 -16.58
C PRO A 65 -15.55 -15.43 -16.37
N ASN A 66 -14.52 -15.85 -15.63
CA ASN A 66 -14.23 -17.27 -15.39
C ASN A 66 -14.75 -17.82 -14.05
N ASN A 67 -15.30 -16.93 -13.20
CA ASN A 67 -15.79 -17.23 -11.87
C ASN A 67 -17.27 -16.87 -11.68
N ILE A 68 -17.96 -16.51 -12.78
CA ILE A 68 -19.39 -16.17 -12.82
C ILE A 68 -19.99 -16.92 -14.00
N SER A 69 -21.12 -17.58 -13.79
CA SER A 69 -21.86 -18.21 -14.88
C SER A 69 -22.40 -17.16 -15.85
N TRP A 70 -22.12 -17.36 -17.13
CA TRP A 70 -22.65 -16.55 -18.22
C TRP A 70 -23.36 -17.43 -19.25
N SER A 71 -24.25 -16.84 -20.02
CA SER A 71 -24.99 -17.51 -21.08
C SER A 71 -24.68 -16.87 -22.42
N LEU A 72 -24.67 -17.66 -23.49
CA LEU A 72 -24.57 -17.17 -24.86
C LEU A 72 -25.78 -17.63 -25.66
N LYS A 73 -26.39 -16.68 -26.37
CA LYS A 73 -27.49 -16.91 -27.29
C LYS A 73 -27.10 -16.44 -28.68
N VAL A 74 -27.13 -17.35 -29.64
CA VAL A 74 -27.04 -17.02 -31.07
C VAL A 74 -28.41 -16.57 -31.54
N ILE A 75 -28.52 -15.32 -31.98
CA ILE A 75 -29.76 -14.71 -32.48
C ILE A 75 -29.86 -14.87 -34.00
N GLN A 76 -28.72 -14.79 -34.69
CA GLN A 76 -28.59 -14.94 -36.14
C GLN A 76 -27.22 -15.53 -36.47
N GLY A 77 -27.13 -16.36 -37.51
CA GLY A 77 -25.90 -17.06 -37.90
C GLY A 77 -25.69 -18.33 -37.07
N GLU A 78 -24.48 -18.88 -37.14
CA GLU A 78 -24.11 -20.12 -36.47
C GLU A 78 -22.67 -20.03 -35.93
N ILE A 79 -22.44 -20.55 -34.72
CA ILE A 79 -21.08 -20.80 -34.20
C ILE A 79 -20.73 -22.25 -34.46
N VAL A 80 -19.75 -22.49 -35.34
CA VAL A 80 -19.35 -23.85 -35.76
C VAL A 80 -18.24 -24.44 -34.89
N LYS A 81 -17.44 -23.58 -34.26
CA LYS A 81 -16.35 -23.99 -33.35
C LYS A 81 -16.12 -22.90 -32.31
N SER A 82 -15.93 -23.29 -31.07
CA SER A 82 -15.51 -22.36 -30.02
C SER A 82 -14.53 -23.01 -29.04
N THR A 83 -13.72 -22.18 -28.41
CA THR A 83 -12.76 -22.58 -27.38
C THR A 83 -12.71 -21.50 -26.31
N GLU A 84 -12.65 -21.91 -25.05
CA GLU A 84 -12.46 -21.03 -23.90
C GLU A 84 -11.15 -21.39 -23.21
N VAL A 85 -10.24 -20.41 -23.08
CA VAL A 85 -8.90 -20.64 -22.55
C VAL A 85 -8.59 -19.62 -21.43
N PRO A 86 -7.96 -20.03 -20.31
CA PRO A 86 -7.50 -19.11 -19.28
C PRO A 86 -6.55 -18.04 -19.82
N THR A 87 -6.54 -16.88 -19.17
CA THR A 87 -5.70 -15.72 -19.55
C THR A 87 -4.87 -15.22 -18.37
N ASP A 88 -3.93 -14.32 -18.63
CA ASP A 88 -3.17 -13.61 -17.58
C ASP A 88 -4.06 -12.69 -16.72
N TYR A 89 -5.27 -12.37 -17.21
CA TYR A 89 -6.28 -11.70 -16.40
C TYR A 89 -6.98 -12.74 -15.52
N LEU A 90 -6.57 -12.82 -14.26
CA LEU A 90 -7.01 -13.82 -13.26
C LEU A 90 -8.51 -14.18 -13.25
N PHE A 91 -9.40 -13.22 -13.56
CA PHE A 91 -10.85 -13.39 -13.50
C PHE A 91 -11.51 -13.59 -14.87
N TYR A 92 -10.74 -13.77 -15.95
CA TYR A 92 -11.24 -13.81 -17.31
C TYR A 92 -10.62 -14.95 -18.12
N ASN A 93 -11.46 -15.59 -18.92
CA ASN A 93 -11.04 -16.49 -19.97
C ASN A 93 -11.24 -15.80 -21.32
N ASN A 94 -10.43 -16.18 -22.32
CA ASN A 94 -10.63 -15.80 -23.70
C ASN A 94 -11.57 -16.82 -24.35
N TYR A 95 -12.76 -16.36 -24.73
CA TYR A 95 -13.71 -17.11 -25.55
C TYR A 95 -13.51 -16.75 -27.02
N SER A 96 -12.94 -17.69 -27.79
CA SER A 96 -12.69 -17.55 -29.23
C SER A 96 -13.64 -18.45 -30.01
N TYR A 97 -14.17 -17.97 -31.13
CA TYR A 97 -15.16 -18.71 -31.92
C TYR A 97 -15.02 -18.46 -33.42
N HIS A 98 -15.41 -19.47 -34.21
CA HIS A 98 -15.59 -19.40 -35.66
C HIS A 98 -17.09 -19.45 -35.98
N PHE A 99 -17.51 -18.73 -37.00
CA PHE A 99 -18.93 -18.57 -37.33
C PHE A 99 -19.21 -18.63 -38.83
N LEU A 100 -20.46 -18.97 -39.16
CA LEU A 100 -21.04 -18.95 -40.50
C LEU A 100 -22.31 -18.08 -40.54
N GLY A 101 -22.51 -17.40 -41.66
CA GLY A 101 -23.53 -16.39 -41.89
C GLY A 101 -23.29 -15.07 -41.13
N PRO A 102 -24.04 -14.01 -41.47
CA PRO A 102 -24.11 -12.81 -40.65
C PRO A 102 -24.48 -13.17 -39.20
N LEU A 103 -23.62 -12.81 -38.27
CA LEU A 103 -23.70 -13.25 -36.88
C LEU A 103 -24.31 -12.17 -35.98
N LYS A 104 -25.27 -12.56 -35.15
CA LYS A 104 -25.73 -11.78 -33.99
C LYS A 104 -25.69 -12.63 -32.75
N LEU A 105 -24.91 -12.21 -31.75
CA LEU A 105 -24.78 -12.90 -30.47
C LEU A 105 -25.22 -12.01 -29.32
N LYS A 106 -25.74 -12.63 -28.27
CA LYS A 106 -25.95 -12.00 -26.98
C LYS A 106 -25.30 -12.86 -25.90
N ILE A 107 -24.39 -12.25 -25.13
CA ILE A 107 -23.85 -12.82 -23.90
C ILE A 107 -24.51 -12.10 -22.72
N GLU A 108 -24.93 -12.82 -21.69
CA GLU A 108 -25.56 -12.25 -20.51
C GLU A 108 -25.08 -12.92 -19.22
N TYR A 109 -24.80 -12.11 -18.20
CA TYR A 109 -24.45 -12.56 -16.86
C TYR A 109 -24.79 -11.50 -15.81
N PHE A 110 -24.85 -11.93 -14.55
CA PHE A 110 -25.12 -11.07 -13.42
C PHE A 110 -23.81 -10.73 -12.69
N PHE A 111 -23.62 -9.45 -12.35
CA PHE A 111 -22.41 -8.95 -11.71
C PHE A 111 -22.76 -8.24 -10.40
N THR A 112 -22.47 -8.91 -9.29
CA THR A 112 -22.68 -8.34 -7.96
C THR A 112 -21.66 -7.26 -7.64
N TYR A 113 -22.09 -6.28 -6.86
CA TYR A 113 -21.31 -5.13 -6.45
C TYR A 113 -20.78 -4.28 -7.61
N ALA A 114 -21.44 -4.29 -8.78
CA ALA A 114 -21.07 -3.48 -9.95
C ALA A 114 -20.86 -2.00 -9.62
N SER A 115 -21.75 -1.46 -8.77
CA SER A 115 -21.57 -0.21 -8.06
C SER A 115 -21.32 -0.43 -6.58
N LEU A 116 -20.21 0.10 -6.11
CA LEU A 116 -19.81 0.14 -4.71
C LEU A 116 -20.48 1.34 -4.06
N ILE A 117 -21.54 1.12 -3.28
CA ILE A 117 -22.31 2.18 -2.62
C ILE A 117 -21.72 2.47 -1.24
N GLY A 118 -21.55 3.74 -0.89
CA GLY A 118 -21.04 4.21 0.40
C GLY A 118 -22.13 4.93 1.17
N ARG A 119 -21.75 6.00 1.89
CA ARG A 119 -22.70 6.90 2.53
C ARG A 119 -23.41 7.75 1.48
N ASP A 120 -22.74 8.72 0.88
CA ASP A 120 -23.34 9.66 -0.09
C ASP A 120 -22.85 9.44 -1.52
N LYS A 121 -21.86 8.57 -1.72
CA LYS A 121 -21.21 8.31 -3.01
C LYS A 121 -21.27 6.85 -3.37
N ALA A 122 -21.22 6.58 -4.67
CA ALA A 122 -21.04 5.26 -5.21
C ALA A 122 -20.05 5.27 -6.37
N LEU A 123 -19.30 4.18 -6.52
CA LEU A 123 -18.38 3.97 -7.64
C LEU A 123 -18.87 2.77 -8.45
N PHE A 124 -19.36 3.03 -9.66
CA PHE A 124 -19.47 1.98 -10.67
C PHE A 124 -18.08 1.68 -11.20
N PHE A 125 -17.73 0.40 -11.24
CA PHE A 125 -16.49 -0.07 -11.83
C PHE A 125 -16.75 -1.34 -12.63
N SER A 126 -16.66 -1.24 -13.95
CA SER A 126 -17.05 -2.33 -14.83
C SER A 126 -16.13 -3.54 -14.70
N PRO A 127 -16.62 -4.74 -15.08
CA PRO A 127 -15.77 -5.82 -15.56
C PRO A 127 -14.81 -5.35 -16.67
N LEU A 128 -13.82 -6.19 -16.98
CA LEU A 128 -12.88 -5.94 -18.08
C LEU A 128 -13.66 -5.86 -19.41
N VAL A 129 -13.46 -4.77 -20.14
CA VAL A 129 -13.92 -4.61 -21.51
C VAL A 129 -12.72 -4.94 -22.40
N TYR A 130 -12.71 -6.15 -22.96
CA TYR A 130 -11.66 -6.59 -23.87
C TYR A 130 -12.17 -7.64 -24.85
N PHE A 131 -11.91 -7.40 -26.13
CA PHE A 131 -12.55 -8.09 -27.26
C PHE A 131 -11.70 -7.89 -28.53
N ASP A 132 -12.05 -8.61 -29.59
CA ASP A 132 -11.42 -8.49 -30.92
C ASP A 132 -11.42 -7.05 -31.46
N GLY A 133 -10.23 -6.48 -31.63
CA GLY A 133 -10.03 -5.09 -32.08
C GLY A 133 -10.57 -4.77 -33.48
N LYS A 134 -11.05 -5.77 -34.24
CA LYS A 134 -11.80 -5.57 -35.49
C LYS A 134 -13.23 -5.05 -35.25
N LEU A 135 -13.77 -5.18 -34.04
CA LEU A 135 -15.12 -4.75 -33.69
C LEU A 135 -15.13 -3.30 -33.22
N GLN A 136 -16.09 -2.51 -33.71
CA GLN A 136 -16.35 -1.19 -33.15
C GLN A 136 -17.12 -1.33 -31.84
N CYS A 137 -16.56 -0.82 -30.74
CA CYS A 137 -17.15 -0.99 -29.42
C CYS A 137 -17.89 0.24 -28.93
N THR A 138 -19.06 0.01 -28.34
CA THR A 138 -19.80 0.98 -27.54
C THR A 138 -20.06 0.40 -26.16
N VAL A 139 -19.94 1.21 -25.12
CA VAL A 139 -20.32 0.82 -23.76
C VAL A 139 -21.42 1.72 -23.27
N LYS A 140 -22.50 1.15 -22.73
CA LYS A 140 -23.61 1.87 -22.13
C LYS A 140 -23.78 1.42 -20.68
N VAL A 141 -23.80 2.39 -19.78
CA VAL A 141 -24.08 2.17 -18.35
C VAL A 141 -25.41 2.84 -18.03
N TYR A 142 -26.36 2.04 -17.55
CA TYR A 142 -27.67 2.48 -17.12
C TYR A 142 -27.65 2.52 -15.60
N LEU A 143 -27.45 3.72 -15.04
CA LEU A 143 -27.48 3.96 -13.60
C LEU A 143 -28.90 4.27 -13.13
N PRO A 144 -29.18 4.13 -11.81
CA PRO A 144 -30.41 4.64 -11.23
C PRO A 144 -30.69 6.10 -11.64
N PRO A 145 -31.96 6.48 -11.88
CA PRO A 145 -32.29 7.80 -12.42
C PRO A 145 -31.98 8.94 -11.45
N THR A 146 -31.75 8.61 -10.18
CA THR A 146 -31.37 9.56 -9.12
C THR A 146 -29.86 9.79 -8.99
N ALA A 147 -29.04 9.08 -9.76
CA ALA A 147 -27.58 9.22 -9.72
C ALA A 147 -27.14 10.60 -10.25
N VAL A 148 -26.21 11.23 -9.54
CA VAL A 148 -25.60 12.51 -9.97
C VAL A 148 -24.10 12.29 -10.21
N LEU A 149 -23.66 12.45 -11.46
CA LEU A 149 -22.26 12.24 -11.84
C LEU A 149 -21.31 13.20 -11.15
N LEU A 150 -20.18 12.65 -10.70
CA LEU A 150 -19.07 13.40 -10.11
C LEU A 150 -17.81 13.30 -10.98
N GLU A 151 -17.47 12.08 -11.40
CA GLU A 151 -16.24 11.81 -12.17
C GLU A 151 -16.41 10.56 -13.03
N THR A 152 -15.76 10.52 -14.20
CA THR A 152 -15.74 9.35 -15.08
C THR A 152 -14.35 9.11 -15.65
N ASP A 153 -13.98 7.85 -15.81
CA ASP A 153 -12.80 7.45 -16.58
C ASP A 153 -13.09 6.13 -17.31
N PRO A 154 -13.05 6.08 -18.66
CA PRO A 154 -12.69 7.16 -19.59
C PRO A 154 -13.75 8.27 -19.66
N GLY A 155 -13.46 9.34 -20.41
CA GLY A 155 -14.41 10.43 -20.66
C GLY A 155 -15.70 9.95 -21.35
N ILE A 156 -16.82 10.64 -21.06
CA ILE A 156 -18.13 10.30 -21.60
C ILE A 156 -18.27 10.72 -23.07
N TYR A 157 -18.98 9.92 -23.87
CA TYR A 157 -19.40 10.28 -25.22
C TYR A 157 -20.79 10.92 -25.21
N LEU A 158 -21.75 10.29 -24.50
CA LEU A 158 -23.12 10.77 -24.40
C LEU A 158 -23.66 10.56 -22.99
N LYS A 159 -24.51 11.47 -22.55
CA LYS A 159 -25.28 11.38 -21.31
C LYS A 159 -26.75 11.67 -21.63
N GLU A 160 -27.64 10.78 -21.24
CA GLU A 160 -29.08 10.90 -21.44
C GLU A 160 -29.83 10.52 -20.16
N SER A 161 -30.82 11.30 -19.78
CA SER A 161 -31.67 11.00 -18.62
C SER A 161 -33.06 10.59 -19.10
N THR A 162 -33.52 9.43 -18.64
CA THR A 162 -34.89 8.95 -18.85
C THR A 162 -35.62 8.87 -17.50
N SER A 163 -36.93 8.59 -17.52
CA SER A 163 -37.70 8.35 -16.30
C SER A 163 -37.19 7.14 -15.50
N SER A 164 -36.55 6.18 -16.16
CA SER A 164 -36.12 4.92 -15.56
C SER A 164 -34.63 4.86 -15.24
N HIS A 165 -33.78 5.54 -16.01
CA HIS A 165 -32.32 5.43 -15.89
C HIS A 165 -31.61 6.72 -16.29
N LEU A 166 -30.43 6.93 -15.70
CA LEU A 166 -29.39 7.77 -16.25
C LEU A 166 -28.50 6.91 -17.15
N ILE A 167 -28.50 7.18 -18.45
CA ILE A 167 -27.75 6.43 -19.46
C ILE A 167 -26.47 7.19 -19.78
N ILE A 168 -25.34 6.48 -19.71
CA ILE A 168 -24.02 7.04 -19.98
C ILE A 168 -23.35 6.15 -21.01
N GLN A 169 -22.99 6.75 -22.13
CA GLN A 169 -22.32 6.05 -23.22
C GLN A 169 -20.85 6.44 -23.26
N PHE A 170 -20.01 5.44 -23.50
CA PHE A 170 -18.58 5.57 -23.71
C PHE A 170 -18.22 4.94 -25.06
N SER A 171 -17.24 5.54 -25.73
CA SER A 171 -16.54 4.94 -26.86
C SER A 171 -15.17 4.49 -26.34
N PRO A 172 -15.05 3.24 -25.86
CA PRO A 172 -13.82 2.79 -25.23
C PRO A 172 -12.64 2.88 -26.19
N ILE A 173 -11.50 3.24 -25.62
CA ILE A 173 -10.21 3.31 -26.31
C ILE A 173 -9.80 1.90 -26.75
N ARG A 174 -9.10 1.77 -27.88
CA ARG A 174 -8.56 0.49 -28.35
C ARG A 174 -7.73 -0.19 -27.25
N GLY A 175 -8.00 -1.46 -26.99
CA GLY A 175 -7.30 -2.27 -25.98
C GLY A 175 -8.17 -2.60 -24.76
N ALA A 176 -7.55 -3.27 -23.78
CA ALA A 176 -8.22 -3.67 -22.55
C ALA A 176 -8.51 -2.44 -21.66
N THR A 177 -9.77 -2.26 -21.25
CA THR A 177 -10.16 -1.11 -20.42
C THR A 177 -11.22 -1.47 -19.37
N ARG A 178 -11.49 -0.54 -18.45
CA ARG A 178 -12.58 -0.59 -17.48
C ARG A 178 -13.21 0.78 -17.34
N ILE A 179 -14.54 0.80 -17.31
CA ILE A 179 -15.33 2.01 -17.10
C ILE A 179 -15.47 2.27 -15.61
N LYS A 180 -15.15 3.49 -15.20
CA LYS A 180 -15.28 4.02 -13.84
C LYS A 180 -16.23 5.19 -13.84
N ILE A 181 -17.21 5.18 -12.95
CA ILE A 181 -18.15 6.29 -12.78
C ILE A 181 -18.32 6.51 -11.28
N LEU A 182 -17.82 7.63 -10.78
CA LEU A 182 -18.09 8.10 -9.43
C LEU A 182 -19.34 8.99 -9.47
N TYR A 183 -20.32 8.69 -8.64
CA TYR A 183 -21.58 9.42 -8.59
C TYR A 183 -22.11 9.56 -7.17
N ARG A 184 -22.97 10.56 -6.94
CA ARG A 184 -23.70 10.74 -5.68
C ARG A 184 -24.97 9.88 -5.69
N THR A 185 -25.26 9.26 -4.56
CA THR A 185 -26.49 8.51 -4.28
C THR A 185 -27.39 9.30 -3.32
N LYS A 186 -28.72 9.15 -3.44
CA LYS A 186 -29.67 9.71 -2.46
C LYS A 186 -29.75 8.91 -1.17
N GLU A 187 -29.50 7.60 -1.24
CA GLU A 187 -29.47 6.73 -0.07
C GLU A 187 -28.20 7.05 0.74
N THR A 188 -28.37 7.39 2.02
CA THR A 188 -27.28 7.81 2.92
C THR A 188 -27.20 7.02 4.21
N LYS A 189 -28.09 6.04 4.40
CA LYS A 189 -28.16 5.26 5.63
C LYS A 189 -26.97 4.32 5.74
N LEU A 190 -26.25 4.47 6.84
CA LEU A 190 -25.27 3.49 7.28
C LEU A 190 -25.89 2.59 8.34
N THR A 191 -25.43 1.35 8.39
CA THR A 191 -25.66 0.42 9.50
C THR A 191 -24.39 0.36 10.33
N GLU A 192 -24.58 0.40 11.65
CA GLU A 192 -23.53 0.16 12.62
C GLU A 192 -23.54 -1.30 13.06
N ILE A 193 -22.37 -1.95 13.02
CA ILE A 193 -22.17 -3.28 13.56
C ILE A 193 -21.16 -3.17 14.70
N ARG A 194 -21.65 -3.26 15.93
CA ARG A 194 -20.82 -3.21 17.14
C ARG A 194 -20.74 -4.59 17.78
N LYS A 195 -19.52 -5.09 17.99
CA LYS A 195 -19.28 -6.43 18.54
C LYS A 195 -18.11 -6.44 19.52
N ASN A 196 -18.19 -7.34 20.49
CA ASN A 196 -17.15 -7.59 21.48
C ASN A 196 -16.11 -8.56 20.90
N LEU A 197 -14.83 -8.21 20.97
CA LEU A 197 -13.71 -9.08 20.60
C LEU A 197 -13.20 -9.93 21.76
N GLY A 198 -13.43 -9.51 23.00
CA GLY A 198 -13.05 -10.21 24.23
C GLY A 198 -13.01 -9.27 25.44
N ILE A 199 -12.84 -9.86 26.62
CA ILE A 199 -12.55 -9.14 27.87
C ILE A 199 -11.10 -9.48 28.25
N TYR A 200 -10.26 -8.45 28.35
CA TYR A 200 -8.85 -8.59 28.73
C TYR A 200 -8.54 -7.60 29.84
N ASP A 201 -7.92 -8.07 30.92
CA ASP A 201 -7.59 -7.28 32.11
C ASP A 201 -8.79 -6.45 32.63
N GLY A 202 -9.98 -7.08 32.67
CA GLY A 202 -11.24 -6.47 33.10
C GLY A 202 -11.83 -5.43 32.13
N LYS A 203 -11.25 -5.25 30.93
CA LYS A 203 -11.69 -4.29 29.93
C LYS A 203 -12.28 -4.97 28.72
N GLN A 204 -13.45 -4.53 28.31
CA GLN A 204 -14.12 -4.99 27.11
C GLN A 204 -13.49 -4.34 25.87
N ILE A 205 -13.05 -5.16 24.92
CA ILE A 205 -12.56 -4.68 23.64
C ILE A 205 -13.68 -4.75 22.63
N THR A 206 -14.04 -3.61 22.04
CA THR A 206 -15.12 -3.53 21.06
C THR A 206 -14.61 -3.07 19.70
N VAL A 207 -15.20 -3.65 18.65
CA VAL A 207 -15.07 -3.19 17.28
C VAL A 207 -16.42 -2.66 16.81
N THR A 208 -16.40 -1.52 16.14
CA THR A 208 -17.55 -0.88 15.50
C THR A 208 -17.26 -0.72 14.01
N ILE A 209 -18.10 -1.29 13.14
CA ILE A 209 -18.00 -1.14 11.69
C ILE A 209 -19.19 -0.33 11.18
N LEU A 210 -18.89 0.76 10.47
CA LEU A 210 -19.86 1.64 9.82
C LEU A 210 -19.84 1.38 8.32
N THR A 211 -20.98 0.91 7.80
CA THR A 211 -21.08 0.45 6.41
C THR A 211 -22.49 0.59 5.85
N HIS A 212 -22.64 0.63 4.53
CA HIS A 212 -23.95 0.49 3.88
C HIS A 212 -24.58 -0.88 4.25
N PRO A 213 -25.91 -0.98 4.49
CA PRO A 213 -26.59 -2.22 4.90
C PRO A 213 -26.25 -3.44 4.05
N ARG A 214 -26.03 -3.23 2.74
CA ARG A 214 -25.71 -4.30 1.80
C ARG A 214 -24.42 -5.08 2.10
N TYR A 215 -23.49 -4.50 2.86
CA TYR A 215 -22.25 -5.17 3.23
C TYR A 215 -22.27 -5.72 4.66
N LYS A 216 -23.44 -5.85 5.29
CA LYS A 216 -23.56 -6.36 6.66
C LYS A 216 -22.85 -7.71 6.85
N SER A 217 -23.01 -8.64 5.90
CA SER A 217 -22.37 -9.96 5.95
C SER A 217 -20.83 -9.87 5.79
N ILE A 218 -20.34 -8.95 4.96
CA ILE A 218 -18.90 -8.71 4.79
C ILE A 218 -18.32 -8.10 6.07
N ALA A 219 -19.00 -7.12 6.66
CA ALA A 219 -18.57 -6.53 7.93
C ALA A 219 -18.58 -7.57 9.08
N GLN A 220 -19.58 -8.45 9.14
CA GLN A 220 -19.59 -9.57 10.08
C GLN A 220 -18.37 -10.50 9.90
N ARG A 221 -17.97 -10.80 8.66
CA ARG A 221 -16.73 -11.58 8.39
C ARG A 221 -15.48 -10.88 8.92
N ILE A 222 -15.37 -9.56 8.79
CA ILE A 222 -14.25 -8.80 9.36
C ILE A 222 -14.26 -8.88 10.88
N VAL A 223 -15.42 -8.75 11.53
CA VAL A 223 -15.52 -8.93 12.98
C VAL A 223 -15.04 -10.31 13.41
N GLU A 224 -15.48 -11.39 12.75
CA GLU A 224 -15.05 -12.75 13.12
C GLU A 224 -13.56 -12.99 12.87
N THR A 225 -13.00 -12.35 11.83
CA THR A 225 -11.55 -12.34 11.58
C THR A 225 -10.81 -11.66 12.74
N TYR A 226 -11.28 -10.48 13.17
CA TYR A 226 -10.67 -9.73 14.27
C TYR A 226 -10.80 -10.49 15.59
N LYS A 227 -11.96 -11.10 15.86
CA LYS A 227 -12.19 -11.87 17.09
C LYS A 227 -11.19 -13.01 17.25
N GLN A 228 -10.81 -13.67 16.15
CA GLN A 228 -9.83 -14.75 16.17
C GLN A 228 -8.39 -14.24 16.16
N ALA A 229 -8.09 -13.15 15.44
CA ALA A 229 -6.74 -12.60 15.33
C ALA A 229 -6.31 -11.79 16.56
N TYR A 230 -7.24 -11.09 17.23
CA TYR A 230 -6.95 -10.17 18.33
C TYR A 230 -6.18 -10.82 19.50
N PRO A 231 -6.56 -12.01 20.01
CA PRO A 231 -5.78 -12.69 21.05
C PRO A 231 -4.33 -12.99 20.62
N LEU A 232 -4.10 -13.34 19.35
CA LEU A 232 -2.76 -13.63 18.81
C LEU A 232 -1.92 -12.36 18.74
N LEU A 233 -2.51 -11.27 18.21
CA LEU A 233 -1.85 -9.97 18.15
C LEU A 233 -1.53 -9.47 19.56
N ARG A 234 -2.47 -9.55 20.51
CA ARG A 234 -2.22 -9.19 21.92
C ARG A 234 -1.03 -9.95 22.50
N LYS A 235 -0.93 -11.26 22.27
CA LYS A 235 0.18 -12.09 22.75
C LYS A 235 1.52 -11.72 22.13
N VAL A 236 1.53 -11.30 20.87
CA VAL A 236 2.76 -10.87 20.17
C VAL A 236 3.18 -9.48 20.61
N PHE A 237 2.27 -8.51 20.58
CA PHE A 237 2.60 -7.10 20.80
C PHE A 237 2.56 -6.70 22.28
N HIS A 238 2.03 -7.55 23.16
CA HIS A 238 1.87 -7.31 24.60
C HIS A 238 1.09 -6.03 24.92
N VAL A 239 0.11 -5.66 24.09
CA VAL A 239 -0.72 -4.47 24.29
C VAL A 239 -2.18 -4.75 24.00
N ASP A 240 -3.04 -3.96 24.65
CA ASP A 240 -4.45 -3.88 24.34
C ASP A 240 -4.79 -2.58 23.61
N LEU A 241 -5.69 -2.69 22.63
CA LEU A 241 -6.31 -1.57 21.95
C LEU A 241 -7.55 -1.09 22.73
N ARG A 242 -8.11 0.05 22.34
CA ARG A 242 -9.40 0.54 22.85
C ARG A 242 -10.21 1.09 21.68
N ASN A 243 -11.50 0.78 21.64
CA ASN A 243 -12.48 1.31 20.69
C ASN A 243 -12.01 1.31 19.23
N ILE A 244 -12.05 0.14 18.59
CA ILE A 244 -11.66 0.00 17.17
C ILE A 244 -12.84 0.41 16.30
N THR A 245 -12.71 1.50 15.56
CA THR A 245 -13.73 1.95 14.60
C THR A 245 -13.25 1.71 13.17
N ILE A 246 -14.13 1.14 12.34
CA ILE A 246 -13.86 0.83 10.95
C ILE A 246 -14.91 1.48 10.06
N TRP A 247 -14.48 2.13 8.98
CA TRP A 247 -15.32 2.71 7.96
C TRP A 247 -15.14 1.97 6.65
N PHE A 248 -16.25 1.48 6.08
CA PHE A 248 -16.28 1.00 4.71
C PHE A 248 -16.38 2.21 3.77
N LYS A 249 -15.29 2.48 3.05
CA LYS A 249 -15.14 3.67 2.20
C LYS A 249 -15.25 3.29 0.73
N VAL A 250 -16.04 4.06 -0.02
CA VAL A 250 -15.99 4.06 -1.49
C VAL A 250 -14.79 4.88 -1.93
N PRO A 251 -13.89 4.33 -2.76
CA PRO A 251 -12.74 5.08 -3.22
C PRO A 251 -13.15 6.10 -4.29
N THR A 252 -12.41 7.20 -4.36
CA THR A 252 -12.37 8.02 -5.59
C THR A 252 -11.65 7.26 -6.71
N ILE A 253 -11.75 7.73 -7.95
CA ILE A 253 -11.05 7.09 -9.08
C ILE A 253 -9.53 7.06 -8.86
N ALA A 254 -8.97 8.13 -8.28
CA ALA A 254 -7.54 8.21 -7.94
C ALA A 254 -7.12 7.28 -6.77
N GLU A 255 -8.05 6.95 -5.87
CA GLU A 255 -7.78 6.12 -4.68
C GLU A 255 -8.02 4.62 -4.92
N ILE A 256 -8.38 4.18 -6.13
CA ILE A 256 -8.66 2.76 -6.45
C ILE A 256 -7.52 1.83 -6.00
N GLY A 257 -6.27 2.27 -6.10
CA GLY A 257 -5.09 1.52 -5.69
C GLY A 257 -4.82 1.48 -4.18
N VAL A 258 -5.54 2.27 -3.36
CA VAL A 258 -5.40 2.28 -1.90
C VAL A 258 -6.30 1.19 -1.32
N MET A 259 -5.72 0.25 -0.59
CA MET A 259 -6.45 -0.91 -0.04
C MET A 259 -7.19 -0.60 1.26
N GLY A 260 -6.47 0.03 2.19
CA GLY A 260 -6.96 0.57 3.44
C GLY A 260 -6.05 1.72 3.87
N TYR A 261 -6.44 2.44 4.91
CA TYR A 261 -5.54 3.38 5.58
C TYR A 261 -6.02 3.68 7.01
N VAL A 262 -5.06 4.07 7.85
CA VAL A 262 -5.29 4.69 9.15
C VAL A 262 -4.72 6.11 9.11
N PRO A 263 -5.55 7.17 9.26
CA PRO A 263 -5.04 8.53 9.25
C PRO A 263 -4.28 8.83 10.54
N LEU A 264 -3.09 9.42 10.40
CA LEU A 264 -2.33 9.96 11.53
C LEU A 264 -2.82 11.39 11.81
N LYS A 265 -3.67 11.57 12.83
CA LYS A 265 -4.18 12.89 13.26
C LYS A 265 -3.59 13.27 14.61
N ALA A 266 -2.98 14.46 14.71
CA ALA A 266 -2.43 14.98 15.97
C ALA A 266 -1.51 13.99 16.71
N LYS A 267 -0.65 13.28 15.96
CA LYS A 267 0.22 12.21 16.48
C LYS A 267 -0.53 11.06 17.18
N LYS A 268 -1.76 10.76 16.75
CA LYS A 268 -2.53 9.58 17.15
C LYS A 268 -3.05 8.87 15.90
N LEU A 269 -3.18 7.55 15.98
CA LEU A 269 -3.92 6.80 14.96
C LEU A 269 -5.41 7.10 15.08
N GLY A 270 -6.04 7.41 13.95
CA GLY A 270 -7.48 7.57 13.82
C GLY A 270 -8.19 6.24 13.56
N ASP A 271 -9.40 6.32 13.00
CA ASP A 271 -10.19 5.15 12.62
C ASP A 271 -9.59 4.41 11.41
N ILE A 272 -9.93 3.13 11.25
CA ILE A 272 -9.54 2.32 10.10
C ILE A 272 -10.51 2.60 8.93
N TYR A 273 -9.99 2.91 7.75
CA TYR A 273 -10.79 3.05 6.53
C TYR A 273 -10.45 1.92 5.56
N LEU A 274 -11.44 1.08 5.22
CA LEU A 274 -11.27 -0.03 4.28
C LEU A 274 -11.92 0.32 2.95
N ASN A 275 -11.15 0.23 1.87
CA ASN A 275 -11.67 0.44 0.53
C ASN A 275 -12.52 -0.77 0.11
N ILE A 276 -13.83 -0.56 -0.04
CA ILE A 276 -14.76 -1.65 -0.35
C ILE A 276 -14.65 -2.19 -1.77
N LEU A 277 -13.82 -1.60 -2.65
CA LEU A 277 -13.50 -2.20 -3.94
C LEU A 277 -12.95 -3.62 -3.79
N TRP A 278 -12.17 -3.84 -2.74
CA TRP A 278 -11.48 -5.10 -2.52
C TRP A 278 -12.40 -6.22 -2.01
N ILE A 279 -13.69 -5.97 -1.74
CA ILE A 279 -14.68 -7.04 -1.47
C ILE A 279 -14.87 -7.96 -2.68
N ARG A 280 -14.54 -7.48 -3.88
CA ARG A 280 -14.64 -8.22 -5.15
C ARG A 280 -13.49 -9.21 -5.34
N THR A 281 -12.53 -9.26 -4.41
CA THR A 281 -11.40 -10.19 -4.48
C THR A 281 -11.74 -11.54 -3.85
N LYS A 282 -10.83 -12.51 -4.00
CA LYS A 282 -10.96 -13.83 -3.37
C LYS A 282 -11.05 -13.68 -1.85
N ARG A 283 -11.98 -14.42 -1.24
CA ARG A 283 -12.16 -14.48 0.22
C ARG A 283 -10.82 -14.68 0.94
N GLY A 284 -10.58 -13.83 1.93
CA GLY A 284 -9.32 -13.76 2.67
C GLY A 284 -8.46 -12.56 2.32
N PHE A 285 -8.59 -11.98 1.13
CA PHE A 285 -7.81 -10.81 0.75
C PHE A 285 -8.33 -9.53 1.42
N PHE A 286 -9.65 -9.30 1.44
CA PHE A 286 -10.22 -8.15 2.16
C PHE A 286 -10.05 -8.27 3.68
N GLU A 287 -10.14 -9.49 4.23
CA GLU A 287 -9.80 -9.80 5.62
C GLU A 287 -8.34 -9.49 5.95
N GLN A 288 -7.41 -9.83 5.04
CA GLN A 288 -5.99 -9.51 5.20
C GLN A 288 -5.75 -7.99 5.23
N ILE A 289 -6.38 -7.23 4.33
CA ILE A 289 -6.32 -5.76 4.37
C ILE A 289 -6.81 -5.23 5.72
N ALA A 290 -7.92 -5.75 6.24
CA ALA A 290 -8.41 -5.32 7.54
C ALA A 290 -7.40 -5.63 8.67
N LEU A 291 -6.83 -6.84 8.69
CA LEU A 291 -5.79 -7.19 9.67
C LEU A 291 -4.50 -6.38 9.51
N HIS A 292 -4.15 -5.96 8.29
CA HIS A 292 -3.02 -5.06 8.02
C HIS A 292 -3.22 -3.74 8.76
N GLU A 293 -4.36 -3.08 8.55
CA GLU A 293 -4.68 -1.82 9.21
C GLU A 293 -4.82 -1.98 10.74
N LEU A 294 -5.37 -3.10 11.22
CA LEU A 294 -5.43 -3.39 12.65
C LEU A 294 -4.03 -3.54 13.25
N THR A 295 -3.09 -4.14 12.51
CA THR A 295 -1.71 -4.35 12.98
C THR A 295 -0.99 -3.02 13.19
N HIS A 296 -1.25 -2.01 12.37
CA HIS A 296 -0.75 -0.64 12.59
C HIS A 296 -1.13 -0.08 13.96
N HIS A 297 -2.35 -0.35 14.45
CA HIS A 297 -2.77 0.04 15.79
C HIS A 297 -1.96 -0.67 16.90
N PHE A 298 -1.67 -1.95 16.73
CA PHE A 298 -0.83 -2.70 17.66
C PHE A 298 0.62 -2.20 17.68
N LEU A 299 1.22 -1.99 16.50
CA LEU A 299 2.58 -1.47 16.36
C LEU A 299 2.75 -0.11 17.04
N TRP A 300 1.83 0.82 16.76
CA TRP A 300 1.81 2.13 17.41
C TRP A 300 1.68 2.00 18.92
N ARG A 301 0.75 1.16 19.41
CA ARG A 301 0.51 0.99 20.84
C ARG A 301 1.68 0.32 21.56
N ALA A 302 2.43 -0.54 20.86
CA ALA A 302 3.66 -1.16 21.32
C ALA A 302 4.87 -0.19 21.33
N GLY A 303 4.71 1.03 20.80
CA GLY A 303 5.73 2.08 20.85
C GLY A 303 6.64 2.14 19.62
N VAL A 304 6.26 1.51 18.51
CA VAL A 304 7.00 1.63 17.25
C VAL A 304 6.63 2.95 16.57
N ASN A 305 7.61 3.81 16.29
CA ASN A 305 7.37 5.10 15.66
C ASN A 305 7.23 5.01 14.11
N PRO A 306 6.05 5.29 13.52
CA PRO A 306 5.86 5.20 12.07
C PRO A 306 6.54 6.33 11.28
N TYR A 307 6.99 7.42 11.93
CA TYR A 307 7.63 8.54 11.22
C TYR A 307 9.06 8.22 10.77
N SER A 308 9.75 7.36 11.53
CA SER A 308 11.14 6.95 11.28
C SER A 308 11.29 5.47 10.93
N LEU A 309 10.29 4.64 11.24
CA LEU A 309 10.30 3.19 11.04
C LEU A 309 9.12 2.73 10.18
N LEU A 310 8.75 3.52 9.17
CA LEU A 310 7.60 3.20 8.31
C LEU A 310 7.76 1.85 7.60
N TRP A 311 8.97 1.52 7.15
CA TRP A 311 9.26 0.23 6.55
C TRP A 311 8.95 -0.93 7.52
N PHE A 312 9.32 -0.80 8.79
CA PHE A 312 9.05 -1.84 9.77
C PHE A 312 7.57 -1.92 10.10
N HIS A 313 6.87 -0.77 10.17
CA HIS A 313 5.41 -0.74 10.31
C HIS A 313 4.70 -1.51 9.20
N GLU A 314 4.98 -1.16 7.95
CA GLU A 314 4.32 -1.76 6.80
C GLU A 314 4.74 -3.21 6.56
N GLY A 315 6.03 -3.53 6.78
CA GLY A 315 6.55 -4.89 6.73
C GLY A 315 5.90 -5.81 7.78
N CYS A 316 5.76 -5.33 9.02
CA CYS A 316 5.04 -6.05 10.07
C CYS A 316 3.55 -6.17 9.74
N ALA A 317 2.90 -5.10 9.30
CA ALA A 317 1.49 -5.13 8.94
C ALA A 317 1.19 -6.17 7.84
N ASP A 318 1.99 -6.23 6.77
CA ASP A 318 1.86 -7.28 5.75
C ASP A 318 2.20 -8.67 6.33
N TYR A 319 3.28 -8.82 7.09
CA TYR A 319 3.68 -10.10 7.68
C TYR A 319 2.63 -10.71 8.61
N PHE A 320 2.18 -9.97 9.63
CA PHE A 320 1.22 -10.50 10.59
C PHE A 320 -0.14 -10.75 9.95
N SER A 321 -0.62 -9.85 9.09
CA SER A 321 -1.90 -10.01 8.43
C SER A 321 -1.92 -11.22 7.49
N VAL A 322 -0.89 -11.39 6.65
CA VAL A 322 -0.75 -12.55 5.76
C VAL A 322 -0.62 -13.83 6.56
N LYS A 323 0.30 -13.86 7.55
CA LYS A 323 0.60 -15.06 8.31
C LYS A 323 -0.60 -15.54 9.11
N ILE A 324 -1.28 -14.64 9.84
CA ILE A 324 -2.49 -15.00 10.60
C ILE A 324 -3.60 -15.46 9.67
N CYS A 325 -3.84 -14.76 8.55
CA CYS A 325 -4.85 -15.19 7.58
C CYS A 325 -4.59 -16.60 7.04
N LEU A 326 -3.37 -16.90 6.60
CA LEU A 326 -3.04 -18.17 5.97
C LEU A 326 -2.90 -19.32 6.97
N GLU A 327 -2.12 -19.12 8.03
CA GLU A 327 -1.73 -20.20 8.94
C GLU A 327 -2.78 -20.43 10.02
N ASN A 328 -3.40 -19.37 10.57
CA ASN A 328 -4.33 -19.47 11.69
C ASN A 328 -5.81 -19.48 11.25
N LEU A 329 -6.18 -18.68 10.25
CA LEU A 329 -7.59 -18.50 9.85
C LEU A 329 -8.00 -19.23 8.56
N LYS A 330 -7.04 -19.85 7.86
CA LYS A 330 -7.24 -20.56 6.58
C LYS A 330 -7.92 -19.71 5.49
N LEU A 331 -7.59 -18.43 5.47
CA LEU A 331 -8.09 -17.41 4.54
C LEU A 331 -7.17 -17.27 3.32
N ASN A 332 -7.28 -18.22 2.38
CA ASN A 332 -6.37 -18.38 1.24
C ASN A 332 -6.27 -17.17 0.29
N GLY A 333 -7.23 -16.23 0.30
CA GLY A 333 -7.13 -14.99 -0.50
C GLY A 333 -5.89 -14.16 -0.17
N ALA A 334 -5.42 -14.20 1.08
CA ALA A 334 -4.21 -13.51 1.54
C ALA A 334 -2.92 -13.96 0.81
N TYR A 335 -2.92 -15.16 0.22
CA TYR A 335 -1.78 -15.67 -0.55
C TYR A 335 -1.44 -14.80 -1.75
N SER A 336 -2.44 -14.13 -2.32
CA SER A 336 -2.24 -13.21 -3.46
C SER A 336 -1.31 -12.05 -3.09
N ARG A 337 -1.42 -11.53 -1.85
CA ARG A 337 -0.55 -10.46 -1.34
C ARG A 337 0.86 -10.99 -1.07
N HIS A 338 0.96 -12.14 -0.41
CA HIS A 338 2.24 -12.83 -0.18
C HIS A 338 3.02 -13.03 -1.48
N LYS A 339 2.38 -13.66 -2.47
CA LYS A 339 2.99 -13.95 -3.76
C LYS A 339 3.41 -12.68 -4.50
N LEU A 340 2.53 -11.67 -4.57
CA LEU A 340 2.85 -10.39 -5.21
C LEU A 340 4.13 -9.76 -4.62
N LEU A 341 4.25 -9.73 -3.29
CA LEU A 341 5.41 -9.13 -2.64
C LEU A 341 6.69 -9.92 -2.89
N LEU A 342 6.61 -11.26 -2.88
CA LEU A 342 7.75 -12.11 -3.21
C LEU A 342 8.17 -12.00 -4.68
N ASP A 343 7.21 -12.03 -5.62
CA ASP A 343 7.51 -11.89 -7.05
C ASP A 343 8.22 -10.54 -7.35
N ILE A 344 7.78 -9.45 -6.70
CA ILE A 344 8.39 -8.11 -6.85
C ILE A 344 9.83 -8.11 -6.32
N ILE A 345 10.07 -8.65 -5.12
CA ILE A 345 11.40 -8.60 -4.51
C ILE A 345 12.38 -9.56 -5.23
N GLU A 346 11.90 -10.70 -5.72
CA GLU A 346 12.69 -11.64 -6.52
C GLU A 346 13.09 -11.04 -7.88
N ASP A 347 12.19 -10.34 -8.55
CA ASP A 347 12.52 -9.58 -9.77
C ASP A 347 13.56 -8.49 -9.50
N TYR A 348 13.43 -7.77 -8.38
CA TYR A 348 14.41 -6.77 -7.98
C TYR A 348 15.78 -7.39 -7.70
N PHE A 349 15.85 -8.48 -6.92
CA PHE A 349 17.11 -9.15 -6.60
C PHE A 349 17.84 -9.70 -7.82
N ARG A 350 17.11 -10.22 -8.81
CA ARG A 350 17.72 -10.68 -10.06
C ARG A 350 18.42 -9.57 -10.84
N LYS A 351 17.95 -8.32 -10.70
CA LYS A 351 18.47 -7.17 -11.46
C LYS A 351 19.51 -6.36 -10.68
N TYR A 352 19.34 -6.26 -9.37
CA TYR A 352 20.09 -5.29 -8.55
C TYR A 352 20.75 -5.90 -7.30
N GLY A 353 20.65 -7.22 -7.11
CA GLY A 353 21.12 -7.89 -5.89
C GLY A 353 20.29 -7.52 -4.65
N LYS A 354 20.76 -7.91 -3.47
CA LYS A 354 20.02 -7.76 -2.20
C LYS A 354 20.12 -6.37 -1.55
N ASN A 355 20.45 -5.32 -2.31
CA ASN A 355 20.54 -3.97 -1.77
C ASN A 355 19.14 -3.33 -1.62
N ILE A 356 18.56 -3.46 -0.44
CA ILE A 356 17.20 -3.01 -0.09
C ILE A 356 17.15 -2.01 1.06
N GLY A 357 18.31 -1.54 1.53
CA GLY A 357 18.40 -0.60 2.64
C GLY A 357 17.87 0.79 2.33
N PHE A 358 17.53 1.09 1.08
CA PHE A 358 16.84 2.33 0.70
C PHE A 358 15.50 2.52 1.44
N ILE A 359 14.87 1.44 1.94
CA ILE A 359 13.62 1.52 2.70
C ILE A 359 13.78 2.24 4.05
N GLN A 360 15.00 2.36 4.58
CA GLN A 360 15.27 3.10 5.82
C GLN A 360 14.90 4.59 5.71
N HIS A 361 14.87 5.12 4.49
CA HIS A 361 14.53 6.52 4.20
C HIS A 361 13.04 6.71 3.86
N TRP A 362 12.23 5.66 3.97
CA TRP A 362 10.80 5.75 3.70
C TRP A 362 10.10 6.51 4.83
N THR A 363 9.40 7.60 4.48
CA THR A 363 8.69 8.46 5.43
C THR A 363 7.22 8.61 5.04
N VAL A 364 6.39 8.99 6.03
CA VAL A 364 4.96 9.27 5.80
C VAL A 364 4.71 10.54 4.97
N TRP A 365 5.73 11.38 4.78
CA TRP A 365 5.63 12.68 4.11
C TRP A 365 5.87 12.60 2.61
N SER A 366 6.46 11.51 2.13
CA SER A 366 6.80 11.33 0.72
C SER A 366 6.44 9.94 0.26
N LYS A 367 5.72 9.86 -0.86
CA LYS A 367 5.38 8.59 -1.49
C LYS A 367 6.46 8.25 -2.53
N PRO A 368 7.23 7.16 -2.35
CA PRO A 368 8.16 6.70 -3.36
C PRO A 368 7.48 6.40 -4.70
N LYS A 369 8.22 6.59 -5.81
CA LYS A 369 7.73 6.27 -7.16
C LYS A 369 7.29 4.81 -7.29
N ASN A 370 8.11 3.88 -6.77
CA ASN A 370 7.77 2.46 -6.73
C ASN A 370 7.41 2.03 -5.31
N ILE A 371 6.26 2.50 -4.81
CA ILE A 371 5.78 2.17 -3.47
C ILE A 371 5.67 0.65 -3.24
N GLN A 372 5.32 -0.14 -4.25
CA GLN A 372 5.14 -1.59 -4.09
C GLN A 372 6.46 -2.30 -3.77
N LEU A 373 7.59 -1.81 -4.33
CA LEU A 373 8.91 -2.33 -3.98
C LEU A 373 9.28 -2.06 -2.51
N TYR A 374 8.87 -0.92 -1.96
CA TYR A 374 9.11 -0.60 -0.54
C TYR A 374 8.34 -1.56 0.38
N TYR A 375 7.08 -1.83 0.08
CA TYR A 375 6.31 -2.87 0.77
C TYR A 375 6.96 -4.24 0.62
N ALA A 376 7.38 -4.63 -0.59
CA ALA A 376 7.99 -5.93 -0.86
C ALA A 376 9.31 -6.15 -0.11
N ALA A 377 10.21 -5.17 -0.13
CA ALA A 377 11.47 -5.22 0.62
C ALA A 377 11.23 -5.26 2.14
N SER A 378 10.32 -4.44 2.65
CA SER A 378 9.95 -4.43 4.07
C SER A 378 9.38 -5.77 4.52
N TYR A 379 8.44 -6.30 3.75
CA TYR A 379 7.84 -7.62 3.98
C TYR A 379 8.89 -8.73 3.94
N TYR A 380 9.80 -8.70 2.96
CA TYR A 380 10.87 -9.68 2.84
C TYR A 380 11.76 -9.74 4.09
N ILE A 381 12.18 -8.59 4.63
CA ILE A 381 13.00 -8.54 5.85
C ILE A 381 12.25 -9.17 7.02
N VAL A 382 11.01 -8.72 7.27
CA VAL A 382 10.22 -9.19 8.40
C VAL A 382 9.89 -10.69 8.26
N LEU A 383 9.58 -11.15 7.05
CA LEU A 383 9.35 -12.55 6.76
C LEU A 383 10.62 -13.39 6.99
N THR A 384 11.78 -12.93 6.49
CA THR A 384 13.06 -13.64 6.62
C THR A 384 13.46 -13.82 8.08
N LEU A 385 13.39 -12.74 8.86
CA LEU A 385 13.64 -12.78 10.30
C LEU A 385 12.65 -13.70 11.03
N GLY A 386 11.36 -13.59 10.68
CA GLY A 386 10.32 -14.45 11.22
C GLY A 386 10.62 -15.93 10.98
N ILE A 387 10.88 -16.33 9.73
CA ILE A 387 11.17 -17.72 9.38
C ILE A 387 12.41 -18.23 10.15
N LYS A 388 13.48 -17.43 10.22
CA LYS A 388 14.76 -17.84 10.80
C LYS A 388 14.73 -17.99 12.32
N TYR A 389 14.02 -17.13 13.04
CA TYR A 389 14.15 -17.00 14.50
C TYR A 389 12.95 -17.48 15.33
N GLY A 390 11.92 -18.05 14.68
CA GLY A 390 10.78 -18.67 15.38
C GLY A 390 9.45 -17.92 15.25
N ASN A 391 9.24 -17.22 14.14
CA ASN A 391 7.98 -16.68 13.67
C ASN A 391 7.32 -15.71 14.66
N LEU A 392 6.05 -15.94 15.04
CA LEU A 392 5.32 -15.08 15.98
C LEU A 392 5.97 -15.06 17.37
N THR A 393 6.63 -16.15 17.78
CA THR A 393 7.34 -16.23 19.08
C THR A 393 8.56 -15.32 19.08
N TYR A 394 9.30 -15.26 17.98
CA TYR A 394 10.41 -14.30 17.80
C TYR A 394 9.92 -12.86 17.97
N TYR A 395 8.91 -12.47 17.21
CA TYR A 395 8.37 -11.13 17.30
C TYR A 395 7.75 -10.80 18.65
N SER A 396 7.18 -11.79 19.35
CA SER A 396 6.72 -11.61 20.72
C SER A 396 7.87 -11.21 21.67
N ARG A 397 9.08 -11.76 21.48
CA ARG A 397 10.28 -11.33 22.23
C ARG A 397 10.73 -9.92 21.82
N VAL A 398 10.73 -9.62 20.52
CA VAL A 398 11.09 -8.29 19.99
C VAL A 398 10.19 -7.21 20.61
N PHE A 399 8.86 -7.36 20.52
CA PHE A 399 7.94 -6.35 21.03
C PHE A 399 7.93 -6.26 22.56
N LYS A 400 8.24 -7.35 23.27
CA LYS A 400 8.45 -7.29 24.72
C LYS A 400 9.60 -6.33 25.06
N LYS A 401 10.75 -6.47 24.39
CA LYS A 401 11.93 -5.60 24.58
C LYS A 401 11.66 -4.15 24.23
N ILE A 402 11.04 -3.89 23.06
CA ILE A 402 10.64 -2.54 22.64
C ILE A 402 9.76 -1.88 23.72
N ARG A 403 8.82 -2.63 24.30
CA ARG A 403 7.93 -2.09 25.34
C ARG A 403 8.64 -1.83 26.65
N GLU A 404 9.54 -2.72 27.08
CA GLU A 404 10.36 -2.54 28.29
C GLU A 404 11.29 -1.30 28.16
N ALA A 405 11.70 -0.96 26.95
CA ALA A 405 12.45 0.26 26.63
C ALA A 405 11.57 1.52 26.51
N GLY A 406 10.24 1.38 26.49
CA GLY A 406 9.30 2.50 26.35
C GLY A 406 8.99 2.90 24.89
N GLY A 407 9.47 2.13 23.91
CA GLY A 407 9.26 2.37 22.48
C GLY A 407 10.56 2.29 21.68
N VAL A 408 10.47 2.55 20.37
CA VAL A 408 11.61 2.57 19.45
C VAL A 408 11.38 3.63 18.38
N ASP A 409 12.41 4.46 18.12
CA ASP A 409 12.31 5.58 17.18
C ASP A 409 13.43 5.67 16.14
N SER A 410 14.40 4.75 16.14
CA SER A 410 15.49 4.73 15.16
C SER A 410 15.78 3.33 14.60
N ASN A 411 16.39 3.29 13.41
CA ASN A 411 16.76 2.01 12.77
C ASN A 411 17.82 1.25 13.59
N ASN A 412 18.78 1.96 14.19
CA ASN A 412 19.82 1.33 15.01
C ASN A 412 19.22 0.63 16.24
N GLU A 413 18.38 1.33 17.01
CA GLU A 413 17.69 0.76 18.18
C GLU A 413 16.79 -0.42 17.78
N LEU A 414 16.09 -0.31 16.65
CA LEU A 414 15.25 -1.41 16.15
C LEU A 414 16.09 -2.66 15.84
N ILE A 415 17.22 -2.50 15.15
CA ILE A 415 18.11 -3.61 14.80
C ILE A 415 18.73 -4.23 16.06
N GLU A 416 19.03 -3.43 17.09
CA GLU A 416 19.46 -3.91 18.41
C GLU A 416 18.39 -4.81 19.04
N PHE A 417 17.13 -4.35 19.14
CA PHE A 417 16.05 -5.18 19.68
C PHE A 417 15.77 -6.45 18.86
N LEU A 418 15.89 -6.37 17.53
CA LEU A 418 15.78 -7.53 16.65
C LEU A 418 16.91 -8.53 16.92
N SER A 419 18.13 -8.04 17.16
CA SER A 419 19.32 -8.86 17.44
C SER A 419 19.24 -9.53 18.81
N GLU A 420 18.87 -8.78 19.84
CA GLU A 420 18.71 -9.31 21.19
C GLU A 420 17.62 -10.39 21.25
N ALA A 421 16.49 -10.20 20.56
CA ALA A 421 15.42 -11.19 20.51
C ALA A 421 15.80 -12.44 19.69
N ALA A 422 16.77 -12.30 18.78
CA ALA A 422 17.33 -13.37 17.96
C ALA A 422 18.47 -14.11 18.67
N GLU A 423 18.95 -13.56 19.81
CA GLU A 423 20.14 -14.05 20.51
C GLU A 423 21.36 -14.11 19.58
N SER A 424 21.43 -13.18 18.62
CA SER A 424 22.43 -13.16 17.54
C SER A 424 22.57 -11.74 16.99
N ASP A 425 23.79 -11.29 16.69
CA ASP A 425 24.04 -9.98 16.06
C ASP A 425 23.58 -10.00 14.60
N LEU A 426 22.56 -9.18 14.27
CA LEU A 426 22.01 -9.08 12.92
C LEU A 426 22.66 -7.97 12.08
N SER A 427 23.62 -7.22 12.63
CA SER A 427 24.21 -6.05 11.98
C SER A 427 24.80 -6.38 10.61
N GLU A 428 25.50 -7.51 10.47
CA GLU A 428 26.10 -7.92 9.20
C GLU A 428 25.04 -8.23 8.14
N MET A 429 23.97 -8.93 8.51
CA MET A 429 22.86 -9.22 7.59
C MET A 429 22.15 -7.94 7.12
N PHE A 430 21.96 -6.96 8.00
CA PHE A 430 21.38 -5.68 7.60
C PHE A 430 22.35 -4.84 6.73
N LEU A 431 23.66 -4.89 6.98
CA LEU A 431 24.67 -4.29 6.11
C LEU A 431 24.69 -4.93 4.72
N GLU A 432 24.57 -6.26 4.62
CA GLU A 432 24.42 -6.98 3.36
C GLU A 432 23.14 -6.58 2.61
N TRP A 433 22.07 -6.28 3.36
CA TRP A 433 20.86 -5.68 2.80
C TRP A 433 21.02 -4.20 2.44
N GLY A 434 22.18 -3.59 2.66
CA GLY A 434 22.46 -2.19 2.30
C GLY A 434 21.93 -1.16 3.29
N PHE A 435 21.56 -1.57 4.51
CA PHE A 435 21.20 -0.62 5.55
C PHE A 435 22.43 0.18 5.98
N TYR A 436 22.22 1.46 6.28
CA TYR A 436 23.24 2.25 6.95
C TYR A 436 23.07 2.08 8.45
N ILE A 437 23.95 1.29 9.04
CA ILE A 437 23.97 1.04 10.49
C ILE A 437 25.22 1.70 11.03
N ILE A 438 25.06 2.50 12.07
CA ILE A 438 26.22 2.96 12.83
C ILE A 438 26.65 1.75 13.67
N LYS A 439 27.63 0.98 13.17
CA LYS A 439 28.35 0.00 13.99
C LYS A 439 29.11 0.78 15.06
N SER A 440 28.46 1.07 16.19
CA SER A 440 29.23 1.32 17.39
C SER A 440 29.96 0.01 17.71
N LYS A 441 31.21 -0.10 17.26
CA LYS A 441 32.07 -1.27 17.52
C LYS A 441 32.32 -1.52 19.00
N ALA A 442 31.93 -0.60 19.87
CA ALA A 442 31.91 -0.80 21.30
C ALA A 442 30.45 -0.89 21.77
N SER A 443 30.07 -2.00 22.41
CA SER A 443 28.84 -1.97 23.20
C SER A 443 28.98 -0.85 24.23
N PHE A 444 27.90 -0.14 24.53
CA PHE A 444 27.93 0.89 25.57
C PHE A 444 28.53 0.34 26.86
N SER A 445 28.19 -0.91 27.21
CA SER A 445 28.81 -1.65 28.32
C SER A 445 30.32 -1.86 28.19
N LYS A 446 30.88 -2.11 27.00
CA LYS A 446 32.33 -2.17 26.76
C LYS A 446 32.98 -0.79 26.89
N VAL A 447 32.35 0.27 26.40
CA VAL A 447 32.86 1.65 26.58
C VAL A 447 32.90 2.00 28.06
N LEU A 448 31.81 1.74 28.79
CA LEU A 448 31.72 1.96 30.22
C LEU A 448 32.75 1.13 31.00
N LYS A 449 33.05 -0.11 30.56
CA LYS A 449 34.11 -0.95 31.16
C LYS A 449 35.50 -0.40 30.89
N ILE A 450 35.78 0.10 29.68
CA ILE A 450 37.06 0.70 29.32
C ILE A 450 37.32 1.98 30.14
N ILE A 451 36.29 2.80 30.35
CA ILE A 451 36.39 4.01 31.17
C ILE A 451 36.23 3.76 32.68
N GLY A 452 36.07 2.50 33.10
CA GLY A 452 36.06 2.09 34.52
C GLY A 452 34.80 2.47 35.30
N VAL A 453 33.69 2.78 34.64
CA VAL A 453 32.44 3.24 35.31
C VAL A 453 31.27 2.29 35.14
N TYR A 454 31.49 1.13 34.50
CA TYR A 454 30.45 0.14 34.29
C TYR A 454 29.83 -0.36 35.60
N ASP A 455 30.65 -0.78 36.56
CA ASP A 455 30.17 -1.35 37.83
C ASP A 455 29.40 -0.31 38.67
N LEU A 456 29.83 0.95 38.61
CA LEU A 456 29.19 2.11 39.25
C LEU A 456 27.82 2.46 38.65
N ILE A 457 27.60 2.12 37.39
CA ILE A 457 26.37 2.44 36.66
C ILE A 457 25.46 1.21 36.52
N SER A 458 25.99 -0.01 36.69
CA SER A 458 25.19 -1.24 36.61
C SER A 458 24.40 -1.54 37.88
N GLU A 459 24.83 -1.01 39.02
CA GLU A 459 24.15 -1.16 40.32
C GLU A 459 23.35 0.10 40.68
N VAL A 460 22.42 0.49 39.80
CA VAL A 460 21.63 1.71 40.00
C VAL A 460 20.66 1.57 41.17
N SER A 461 20.77 2.48 42.15
CA SER A 461 19.82 2.59 43.26
C SER A 461 18.88 3.79 43.12
N ASN A 462 19.27 4.82 42.35
CA ASN A 462 18.51 6.07 42.20
C ASN A 462 17.69 6.14 40.87
N PRO A 463 16.36 6.41 40.93
CA PRO A 463 15.52 6.56 39.74
C PRO A 463 15.97 7.63 38.74
N PHE A 464 16.63 8.71 39.20
CA PHE A 464 17.15 9.76 38.32
C PHE A 464 18.37 9.32 37.53
N THR A 465 19.22 8.47 38.13
CA THR A 465 20.39 7.88 37.47
C THR A 465 19.94 6.99 36.31
N ASP A 466 18.93 6.14 36.50
CA ASP A 466 18.41 5.26 35.44
C ASP A 466 17.92 6.06 34.22
N ILE A 467 17.23 7.19 34.44
CA ILE A 467 16.80 8.09 33.37
C ILE A 467 18.00 8.63 32.57
N LEU A 468 19.06 9.04 33.26
CA LEU A 468 20.28 9.59 32.65
C LEU A 468 21.10 8.51 31.92
N VAL A 469 21.16 7.29 32.45
CA VAL A 469 21.81 6.14 31.81
C VAL A 469 21.07 5.77 30.52
N ARG A 470 19.74 5.70 30.55
CA ARG A 470 18.95 5.46 29.33
C ARG A 470 19.11 6.58 28.31
N ARG A 471 19.17 7.84 28.76
CA ARG A 471 19.44 8.99 27.89
C ARG A 471 20.83 8.87 27.25
N SER A 472 21.82 8.48 28.03
CA SER A 472 23.18 8.24 27.57
C SER A 472 23.25 7.12 26.54
N GLN A 473 22.62 5.98 26.81
CA GLN A 473 22.52 4.86 25.89
C GLN A 473 21.86 5.30 24.57
N LYS A 474 20.77 6.08 24.65
CA LYS A 474 20.09 6.64 23.49
C LYS A 474 21.00 7.51 22.64
N GLU A 475 21.72 8.45 23.25
CA GLU A 475 22.66 9.31 22.51
C GLU A 475 23.83 8.51 21.93
N PHE A 476 24.30 7.47 22.64
CA PHE A 476 25.37 6.60 22.19
C PHE A 476 24.95 5.79 20.96
N SER A 477 23.77 5.17 21.00
CA SER A 477 23.16 4.45 19.87
C SER A 477 22.79 5.37 18.69
N GLY A 478 22.56 6.66 18.98
CA GLY A 478 22.39 7.73 17.99
C GLY A 478 23.69 8.24 17.36
N GLY A 479 24.86 7.77 17.81
CA GLY A 479 26.17 8.21 17.31
C GLY A 479 26.69 9.53 17.92
N ASN A 480 25.95 10.14 18.84
CA ASN A 480 26.35 11.35 19.56
C ASN A 480 27.20 11.00 20.79
N ILE A 481 28.44 10.58 20.55
CA ILE A 481 29.34 10.08 21.61
C ILE A 481 29.57 11.14 22.70
N VAL A 482 29.72 12.42 22.34
CA VAL A 482 29.91 13.51 23.32
C VAL A 482 28.70 13.65 24.23
N GLN A 483 27.49 13.60 23.65
CA GLN A 483 26.25 13.74 24.41
C GLN A 483 25.98 12.51 25.29
N ALA A 484 26.36 11.33 24.81
CA ALA A 484 26.34 10.10 25.60
C ALA A 484 27.25 10.21 26.82
N LEU A 485 28.52 10.59 26.63
CA LEU A 485 29.47 10.77 27.73
C LEU A 485 29.00 11.85 28.72
N TYR A 486 28.38 12.93 28.23
CA TYR A 486 27.78 13.95 29.09
C TYR A 486 26.68 13.38 29.98
N TYR A 487 25.73 12.60 29.44
CA TYR A 487 24.69 11.97 30.25
C TYR A 487 25.21 10.86 31.16
N THR A 488 26.26 10.13 30.75
CA THR A 488 26.98 9.18 31.63
C THR A 488 27.58 9.89 32.84
N LEU A 489 28.21 11.05 32.61
CA LEU A 489 28.79 11.87 33.69
C LEU A 489 27.71 12.39 34.64
N LEU A 490 26.58 12.88 34.11
CA LEU A 490 25.44 13.30 34.92
C LEU A 490 24.87 12.15 35.76
N ALA A 491 24.80 10.94 35.18
CA ALA A 491 24.36 9.75 35.90
C ALA A 491 25.29 9.42 37.08
N LEU A 492 26.61 9.50 36.86
CA LEU A 492 27.61 9.28 37.92
C LEU A 492 27.53 10.33 39.04
N ILE A 493 27.27 11.60 38.69
CA ILE A 493 27.06 12.68 39.67
C ILE A 493 25.77 12.43 40.47
N ALA A 494 24.71 11.95 39.82
CA ALA A 494 23.43 11.67 40.47
C ALA A 494 23.47 10.45 41.40
N GLU A 495 24.26 9.42 41.06
CA GLU A 495 24.43 8.22 41.88
C GLU A 495 25.45 8.44 43.01
N TYR A 496 26.52 9.19 42.73
CA TYR A 496 27.62 9.45 43.67
C TYR A 496 27.95 10.94 43.73
N PRO A 497 27.15 11.78 44.43
CA PRO A 497 27.37 13.23 44.51
C PRO A 497 28.72 13.64 45.12
N ALA A 498 29.40 12.75 45.84
CA ALA A 498 30.77 12.96 46.34
C ALA A 498 31.85 12.99 45.22
N SER A 499 31.55 12.51 44.01
CA SER A 499 32.46 12.50 42.84
C SER A 499 32.71 13.89 42.22
N ILE A 500 31.96 14.91 42.65
CA ILE A 500 32.16 16.32 42.26
C ILE A 500 33.58 16.79 42.59
N ILE A 501 34.16 16.31 43.70
CA ILE A 501 35.51 16.69 44.14
C ILE A 501 36.57 16.14 43.19
N ILE A 502 36.44 14.88 42.76
CA ILE A 502 37.39 14.23 41.84
C ILE A 502 37.29 14.85 40.45
N SER A 503 36.07 15.12 39.98
CA SER A 503 35.83 15.77 38.68
C SER A 503 36.38 17.21 38.66
N ALA A 504 36.24 17.96 39.76
CA ALA A 504 36.83 19.29 39.89
C ALA A 504 38.36 19.25 39.88
N ILE A 505 38.98 18.26 40.54
CA ILE A 505 40.43 18.07 40.54
C ILE A 505 40.96 17.75 39.13
N ILE A 506 40.28 16.88 38.38
CA ILE A 506 40.67 16.53 37.00
C ILE A 506 40.59 17.76 36.08
N ILE A 507 39.56 18.59 36.22
CA ILE A 507 39.41 19.83 35.45
C ILE A 507 40.51 20.84 35.81
N ILE A 508 40.85 20.98 37.09
CA ILE A 508 41.92 21.87 37.56
C ILE A 508 43.30 21.41 37.03
N VAL A 509 43.56 20.10 37.03
CA VAL A 509 44.80 19.50 36.50
C VAL A 509 44.88 19.70 34.97
N ALA A 510 43.77 19.54 34.24
CA ALA A 510 43.73 19.78 32.80
C ALA A 510 43.98 21.26 32.43
N ILE A 511 43.46 22.20 33.22
CA ILE A 511 43.67 23.65 33.03
C ILE A 511 45.12 24.05 33.35
N THR A 512 45.75 23.42 34.34
CA THR A 512 47.16 23.71 34.68
C THR A 512 48.14 23.11 33.68
N LEU A 513 47.85 21.94 33.12
CA LEU A 513 48.67 21.33 32.06
C LEU A 513 48.58 22.10 30.73
N THR A 514 47.39 22.61 30.37
CA THR A 514 47.21 23.43 29.15
C THR A 514 47.86 24.81 29.26
N ARG A 515 47.90 25.41 30.46
CA ARG A 515 48.68 26.65 30.71
C ARG A 515 50.19 26.44 30.60
N LYS A 516 50.70 25.31 31.07
CA LYS A 516 52.15 25.01 31.05
C LYS A 516 52.69 24.81 29.63
N VAL A 517 51.89 24.23 28.74
CA VAL A 517 52.24 24.06 27.31
C VAL A 517 52.21 25.40 26.57
N GLY A 518 51.26 26.28 26.88
CA GLY A 518 51.19 27.63 26.29
C GLY A 518 52.33 28.57 26.72
N ASP A 519 52.82 28.47 27.96
CA ASP A 519 53.95 29.27 28.46
C ASP A 519 55.30 28.78 27.90
N GLU A 520 55.44 27.48 27.59
CA GLU A 520 56.65 26.94 26.95
C GLU A 520 56.77 27.38 25.49
N ASP A 521 55.67 27.40 24.73
CA ASP A 521 55.64 27.89 23.33
C ASP A 521 55.89 29.40 23.23
N ALA A 522 55.33 30.21 24.14
CA ALA A 522 55.59 31.65 24.19
C ALA A 522 57.05 32.00 24.55
N SER A 523 57.73 31.15 25.33
CA SER A 523 59.14 31.33 25.69
C SER A 523 60.11 31.01 24.53
N GLN A 524 59.73 30.12 23.62
CA GLN A 524 60.53 29.78 22.43
C GLN A 524 60.34 30.80 21.29
N GLU A 525 59.13 31.33 21.08
CA GLU A 525 58.89 32.39 20.10
C GLU A 525 59.60 33.71 20.48
N SER A 526 59.65 34.04 21.78
CA SER A 526 60.39 35.20 22.30
C SER A 526 61.90 35.11 22.01
N LYS A 527 62.51 33.93 22.20
CA LYS A 527 63.95 33.70 21.88
C LYS A 527 64.23 33.62 20.39
N GLY A 528 63.27 33.20 19.56
CA GLY A 528 63.38 33.21 18.10
C GLY A 528 63.32 34.62 17.50
N ALA A 529 62.51 35.50 18.07
CA ALA A 529 62.33 36.87 17.59
C ALA A 529 63.52 37.81 17.91
N GLU A 530 64.25 37.58 19.02
CA GLU A 530 65.47 38.34 19.32
C GLU A 530 66.65 37.98 18.39
N ASN A 531 66.78 36.70 18.00
CA ASN A 531 67.85 36.27 17.09
C ASN A 531 67.62 36.72 15.63
N HIS A 532 66.37 36.92 15.21
CA HIS A 532 66.08 37.42 13.86
C HIS A 532 66.26 38.94 13.68
N ARG A 533 66.27 39.72 14.76
CA ARG A 533 66.57 41.16 14.73
C ARG A 533 68.06 41.50 14.78
N ALA A 534 68.94 40.55 15.10
CA ALA A 534 70.39 40.73 15.05
C ALA A 534 71.00 40.49 13.65
N LEU A 535 70.26 39.88 12.71
CA LEU A 535 70.75 39.50 11.37
C LEU A 535 70.32 40.45 10.23
N HIS A 536 69.61 41.54 10.52
CA HIS A 536 69.16 42.51 9.51
C HIS A 536 69.73 43.95 9.69
N LYS A 537 70.91 44.06 10.32
CA LYS A 537 71.73 45.30 10.36
C LYS A 537 73.08 45.16 9.64
N ILE A 538 73.16 44.31 8.63
CA ILE A 538 74.16 44.41 7.54
C ILE A 538 73.41 44.33 6.20
N ASN A 539 72.71 45.43 5.92
CA ASN A 539 72.62 46.17 4.66
C ASN A 539 71.47 47.18 4.78
#